data_AF-A0A495AN50-F1
#
_entry.id   AF-A0A495AN50-F1
#
_cell.length_a   1.000
_cell.length_b   1.000
_cell.length_c   1.000
_cell.angle_alpha   90.00
_cell.angle_beta   90.00
_cell.angle_gamma   90.00
#
_symmetry.space_group_name_H-M   'P 1'
#
loop_
_entity.id
_entity.type
_entity.pdbx_description
1 polymer ?
#
loop_
_entity_poly.entity_id
_entity_poly.type
_entity_poly.pdbx_seq_one_letter_code
_entity_poly.pdbx_strand_id
1 'polypeptide(L)'
;MRIFTNENGQPPHPGAVIQEALNELNVSLREFAKAMDIAPSTASRILTGKAALTPERAVKLAVVIGSSAEVWLKLQNAYSLAEAKKTVDLSRLHDLRGKLAHSLALAKNGKLYDGDEVFDGLIRELR
;
A
#
# COMPACT_ATOMS: atom_id res chain seq x y z
N MET A 1 9.06 2.38 12.32
CA MET A 1 9.75 1.80 11.16
C MET A 1 9.59 2.74 9.95
N ARG A 2 10.51 3.70 9.79
CA ARG A 2 10.60 4.67 8.68
C ARG A 2 11.70 4.20 7.72
N ILE A 3 11.42 3.26 6.81
CA ILE A 3 12.48 2.70 5.94
C ILE A 3 12.20 2.90 4.45
N PHE A 4 11.04 3.43 4.05
CA PHE A 4 10.74 3.59 2.62
C PHE A 4 10.19 4.98 2.32
N THR A 5 11.04 6.00 2.38
CA THR A 5 10.77 7.31 1.81
C THR A 5 11.88 7.65 0.84
N ASN A 6 11.54 8.14 -0.34
CA ASN A 6 12.50 8.69 -1.29
C ASN A 6 13.11 10.00 -0.76
N GLU A 7 14.03 10.58 -1.53
CA GLU A 7 14.71 11.85 -1.27
C GLU A 7 13.78 13.03 -0.93
N ASN A 8 12.53 12.98 -1.38
CA ASN A 8 11.51 14.03 -1.16
C ASN A 8 10.56 13.70 0.00
N GLY A 9 10.86 12.68 0.81
CA GLY A 9 10.03 12.24 1.93
C GLY A 9 8.74 11.52 1.51
N GLN A 10 8.57 11.20 0.22
CA GLN A 10 7.41 10.49 -0.30
C GLN A 10 7.68 8.97 -0.34
N PRO A 11 6.67 8.12 -0.09
CA PRO A 11 6.85 6.68 -0.25
C PRO A 11 7.24 6.35 -1.70
N PRO A 12 8.33 5.60 -1.94
CA PRO A 12 8.74 5.25 -3.29
C PRO A 12 7.78 4.23 -3.90
N HIS A 13 7.63 4.26 -5.22
CA HIS A 13 6.94 3.18 -5.93
C HIS A 13 7.71 1.86 -5.72
N PRO A 14 7.04 0.72 -5.48
CA PRO A 14 7.72 -0.57 -5.28
C PRO A 14 8.72 -0.93 -6.38
N GLY A 15 8.43 -0.56 -7.62
CA GLY A 15 9.31 -0.71 -8.78
C GLY A 15 10.73 -0.17 -8.59
N ALA A 16 10.90 0.97 -7.89
CA ALA A 16 12.21 1.55 -7.62
C ALA A 16 13.01 0.68 -6.65
N VAL A 17 12.36 0.22 -5.57
CA VAL A 17 12.98 -0.69 -4.58
C VAL A 17 13.34 -2.04 -5.21
N ILE A 18 12.47 -2.56 -6.09
CA ILE A 18 12.75 -3.77 -6.85
C ILE A 18 13.97 -3.54 -7.75
N GLN A 19 14.04 -2.41 -8.46
CA GLN A 19 15.16 -2.10 -9.36
C GLN A 19 16.50 -2.02 -8.61
N GLU A 20 16.52 -1.42 -7.42
CA GLU A 20 17.71 -1.41 -6.55
C GLU A 20 18.14 -2.82 -6.15
N ALA A 21 17.19 -3.65 -5.71
CA ALA A 21 17.47 -5.05 -5.38
C ALA A 21 18.02 -5.85 -6.58
N LEU A 22 17.47 -5.65 -7.78
CA LEU A 22 17.97 -6.30 -9.00
C LEU A 22 19.40 -5.86 -9.34
N ASN A 23 19.73 -4.59 -9.13
CA ASN A 23 21.08 -4.06 -9.34
C ASN A 23 22.08 -4.71 -8.38
N GLU A 24 21.74 -4.83 -7.08
CA GLU A 24 22.59 -5.49 -6.08
C GLU A 24 22.79 -6.98 -6.38
N LEU A 25 21.76 -7.65 -6.89
CA LEU A 25 21.82 -9.05 -7.28
C LEU A 25 22.49 -9.28 -8.65
N ASN A 26 22.83 -8.21 -9.39
CA ASN A 26 23.29 -8.27 -10.78
C ASN A 26 22.34 -9.03 -11.72
N VAL A 27 21.02 -8.89 -11.49
CA VAL A 27 19.97 -9.58 -12.23
C VAL A 27 19.42 -8.65 -13.32
N SER A 28 19.38 -9.13 -14.56
CA SER A 28 18.78 -8.40 -15.66
C SER A 28 17.25 -8.38 -15.59
N LEU A 29 16.63 -7.39 -16.24
CA LEU A 29 15.18 -7.31 -16.37
C LEU A 29 14.56 -8.60 -16.95
N ARG A 30 15.24 -9.25 -17.90
CA ARG A 30 14.76 -10.49 -18.53
C ARG A 30 14.80 -11.67 -17.57
N GLU A 31 15.87 -11.78 -16.78
CA GLU A 31 15.99 -12.80 -15.74
C GLU A 31 14.94 -12.59 -14.65
N PHE A 32 14.74 -11.35 -14.20
CA PHE A 32 13.67 -11.01 -13.26
C PHE A 32 12.28 -11.36 -13.81
N ALA A 33 11.99 -10.98 -15.06
CA ALA A 33 10.72 -11.29 -15.70
C ALA A 33 10.46 -12.81 -15.77
N LYS A 34 11.51 -13.57 -16.10
CA LYS A 34 11.47 -15.04 -16.11
C LYS A 34 11.24 -15.62 -14.71
N ALA A 35 11.95 -15.11 -13.70
CA ALA A 35 11.80 -15.56 -12.31
C ALA A 35 10.41 -15.27 -11.74
N MET A 36 9.81 -14.16 -12.15
CA MET A 36 8.45 -13.74 -11.78
C MET A 36 7.34 -14.41 -12.61
N ASP A 37 7.69 -15.21 -13.62
CA ASP A 37 6.74 -15.78 -14.59
C ASP A 37 5.80 -14.71 -15.19
N ILE A 38 6.40 -13.65 -15.74
CA ILE A 38 5.70 -12.55 -16.40
C ILE A 38 6.43 -12.12 -17.68
N ALA A 39 5.69 -11.47 -18.59
CA ALA A 39 6.31 -10.87 -19.77
C ALA A 39 7.33 -9.77 -19.39
N PRO A 40 8.46 -9.63 -20.11
CA PRO A 40 9.43 -8.55 -19.88
C PRO A 40 8.83 -7.15 -19.94
N SER A 41 7.81 -6.93 -20.78
CA SER A 41 7.07 -5.66 -20.85
C SER A 41 6.30 -5.37 -19.56
N THR A 42 5.76 -6.38 -18.90
CA THR A 42 5.11 -6.24 -17.59
C THR A 42 6.12 -5.95 -16.50
N ALA A 43 7.25 -6.66 -16.48
CA ALA A 43 8.35 -6.36 -15.57
C ALA A 43 8.83 -4.91 -15.72
N SER A 44 9.08 -4.47 -16.95
CA SER A 44 9.48 -3.08 -17.26
C SER A 44 8.49 -2.04 -16.73
N ARG A 45 7.18 -2.26 -16.91
CA ARG A 45 6.16 -1.34 -16.38
C ARG A 45 6.14 -1.29 -14.86
N ILE A 46 6.36 -2.41 -14.18
CA ILE A 46 6.45 -2.44 -12.70
C ILE A 46 7.67 -1.64 -12.25
N LEU A 47 8.85 -1.93 -12.81
CA LEU A 47 10.12 -1.28 -12.45
C LEU A 47 10.09 0.24 -12.70
N THR A 48 9.45 0.67 -13.79
CA THR A 48 9.31 2.10 -14.15
C THR A 48 8.13 2.81 -13.48
N GLY A 49 7.39 2.15 -12.58
CA GLY A 49 6.24 2.76 -11.90
C GLY A 49 4.99 2.96 -12.76
N LYS A 50 4.98 2.42 -13.98
CA LYS A 50 3.85 2.51 -14.92
C LYS A 50 2.78 1.43 -14.68
N ALA A 51 3.06 0.46 -13.81
CA ALA A 51 2.10 -0.54 -13.39
C ALA A 51 2.23 -0.77 -11.89
N ALA A 52 1.08 -0.78 -11.20
CA ALA A 52 1.01 -1.11 -9.79
C ALA A 52 1.38 -2.59 -9.53
N LEU A 53 1.94 -2.81 -8.36
CA LEU A 53 2.17 -4.13 -7.81
C LEU A 53 0.87 -4.71 -7.24
N THR A 54 0.36 -5.77 -7.87
CA THR A 54 -0.88 -6.46 -7.45
C THR A 54 -0.58 -7.49 -6.34
N PRO A 55 -1.61 -7.96 -5.60
CA PRO A 55 -1.43 -9.01 -4.59
C PRO A 55 -0.77 -10.29 -5.13
N GLU A 56 -1.18 -10.75 -6.32
CA GLU A 56 -0.54 -11.90 -6.99
C GLU A 56 0.97 -11.67 -7.19
N ARG A 57 1.35 -10.49 -7.66
CA ARG A 57 2.76 -10.14 -7.89
C ARG A 57 3.53 -9.97 -6.58
N ALA A 58 2.89 -9.49 -5.52
CA ALA A 58 3.52 -9.39 -4.20
C ALA A 58 3.84 -10.78 -3.62
N VAL A 59 2.94 -11.76 -3.81
CA VAL A 59 3.20 -13.16 -3.43
C VAL A 59 4.37 -13.74 -4.23
N LYS A 60 4.40 -13.53 -5.56
CA LYS A 60 5.53 -13.95 -6.40
C LYS A 60 6.86 -13.28 -5.99
N LEU A 61 6.85 -11.98 -5.71
CA LEU A 61 8.03 -11.23 -5.26
C LEU A 61 8.59 -11.73 -3.94
N ALA A 62 7.73 -12.10 -2.98
CA ALA A 62 8.16 -12.67 -1.71
C ALA A 62 9.04 -13.92 -1.91
N VAL A 63 8.76 -14.71 -2.95
CA VAL A 63 9.58 -15.88 -3.33
C VAL A 63 10.82 -15.49 -4.12
N VAL A 64 10.71 -14.55 -5.07
CA VAL A 64 11.79 -14.22 -6.02
C VAL A 64 12.86 -13.30 -5.43
N ILE A 65 12.48 -12.31 -4.64
CA ILE A 65 13.38 -11.28 -4.07
C ILE A 65 13.46 -11.38 -2.54
N GLY A 66 12.42 -11.91 -1.90
CA GLY A 66 12.31 -12.00 -0.44
C GLY A 66 11.35 -10.97 0.15
N SER A 67 11.41 -10.83 1.48
CA SER A 67 10.39 -10.15 2.29
C SER A 67 9.01 -10.83 2.23
N SER A 68 7.99 -10.22 2.83
CA SER A 68 6.62 -10.74 2.80
C SER A 68 5.77 -10.02 1.75
N ALA A 69 4.72 -10.68 1.26
CA ALA A 69 3.76 -10.08 0.33
C ALA A 69 3.09 -8.84 0.93
N GLU A 70 2.82 -8.84 2.24
CA GLU A 70 2.26 -7.72 2.99
C GLU A 70 3.20 -6.54 3.04
N VAL A 71 4.51 -6.76 3.16
CA VAL A 71 5.51 -5.67 3.12
C VAL A 71 5.49 -5.00 1.75
N TRP A 72 5.46 -5.78 0.68
CA TRP A 72 5.37 -5.26 -0.69
C TRP A 72 4.07 -4.50 -0.95
N LEU A 73 2.93 -5.03 -0.50
CA LEU A 73 1.64 -4.35 -0.62
C LEU A 73 1.57 -3.10 0.26
N LYS A 74 2.20 -3.09 1.43
CA LYS A 74 2.29 -1.90 2.26
C LYS A 74 3.03 -0.77 1.54
N LEU A 75 4.11 -1.09 0.82
CA LEU A 75 4.83 -0.12 0.01
C LEU A 75 3.98 0.40 -1.15
N GLN A 76 3.32 -0.50 -1.89
CA GLN A 76 2.41 -0.11 -2.97
C GLN A 76 1.29 0.80 -2.45
N ASN A 77 0.66 0.44 -1.34
CA ASN A 77 -0.44 1.19 -0.76
C ASN A 77 0.02 2.57 -0.28
N ALA A 78 1.20 2.67 0.33
CA ALA A 78 1.77 3.95 0.73
C ALA A 78 1.96 4.87 -0.48
N TYR A 79 2.56 4.37 -1.56
CA TYR A 79 2.71 5.10 -2.82
C TYR A 79 1.36 5.51 -3.42
N SER A 80 0.44 4.55 -3.60
CA SER A 80 -0.88 4.80 -4.20
C SER A 80 -1.69 5.83 -3.41
N LEU A 81 -1.63 5.78 -2.07
CA LEU A 81 -2.29 6.78 -1.21
C LEU A 81 -1.65 8.16 -1.35
N ALA A 82 -0.33 8.25 -1.46
CA ALA A 82 0.37 9.51 -1.67
C ALA A 82 -0.01 10.16 -3.02
N GLU A 83 -0.11 9.36 -4.09
CA GLU A 83 -0.56 9.84 -5.40
C GLU A 83 -2.04 10.24 -5.40
N ALA A 84 -2.91 9.44 -4.78
CA ALA A 84 -4.34 9.75 -4.67
C ALA A 84 -4.57 11.07 -3.93
N LYS A 85 -3.84 11.32 -2.83
CA LYS A 85 -3.93 12.58 -2.07
C LYS A 85 -3.62 13.82 -2.88
N LYS A 86 -2.87 13.71 -3.99
CA LYS A 86 -2.56 14.85 -4.88
C LYS A 86 -3.70 15.20 -5.83
N THR A 87 -4.61 14.26 -6.11
CA THR A 87 -5.53 14.35 -7.24
C THR A 87 -7.00 14.23 -6.85
N VAL A 88 -7.31 13.59 -5.72
CA VAL A 88 -8.69 13.38 -5.27
C VAL A 88 -9.26 14.69 -4.72
N ASP A 89 -10.40 15.11 -5.25
CA ASP A 89 -11.20 16.22 -4.71
C ASP A 89 -12.02 15.74 -3.50
N LEU A 90 -11.77 16.35 -2.34
CA LEU A 90 -12.44 16.04 -1.08
C LEU A 90 -13.53 17.08 -0.71
N SER A 91 -13.72 18.12 -1.52
CA SER A 91 -14.56 19.29 -1.18
C SER A 91 -16.05 18.96 -0.99
N ARG A 92 -16.53 17.88 -1.61
CA ARG A 92 -17.94 17.46 -1.58
C ARG A 92 -18.22 16.34 -0.58
N LEU A 93 -17.22 15.90 0.19
CA LEU A 93 -17.38 14.79 1.12
C LEU A 93 -18.03 15.28 2.43
N HIS A 94 -18.90 14.45 3.01
CA HIS A 94 -19.55 14.71 4.29
C HIS A 94 -19.07 13.69 5.32
N ASP A 95 -18.69 14.15 6.50
CA ASP A 95 -18.22 13.29 7.58
C ASP A 95 -19.38 12.52 8.23
N LEU A 96 -19.35 11.18 8.11
CA LEU A 96 -20.35 10.29 8.71
C LEU A 96 -19.93 9.73 10.07
N ARG A 97 -18.67 9.93 10.48
CA ARG A 97 -18.13 9.38 11.74
C ARG A 97 -18.88 9.90 12.96
N GLY A 98 -19.35 11.15 12.89
CA GLY A 98 -20.21 11.74 13.93
C GLY A 98 -21.54 10.99 14.14
N LYS A 99 -22.13 10.41 13.07
CA LYS A 99 -23.36 9.60 13.20
C LYS A 99 -23.09 8.28 13.91
N LEU A 100 -21.97 7.64 13.58
CA LEU A 100 -21.55 6.38 14.21
C LEU A 100 -21.26 6.58 15.71
N ALA A 101 -20.46 7.60 16.03
CA ALA A 101 -20.14 7.98 17.41
C ALA A 101 -21.41 8.29 18.23
N HIS A 102 -22.35 9.05 17.67
CA HIS A 102 -23.62 9.37 18.33
C HIS A 102 -24.47 8.11 18.61
N SER A 103 -24.60 7.22 17.63
CA SER A 103 -25.37 5.98 17.78
C SER A 103 -24.83 5.07 18.90
N LEU A 104 -23.50 4.97 19.02
CA LEU A 104 -22.86 4.20 20.08
C LEU A 104 -22.91 4.89 21.44
N ALA A 105 -22.83 6.22 21.48
CA ALA A 105 -23.01 6.97 22.71
C ALA A 105 -24.41 6.75 23.32
N LEU A 106 -25.45 6.75 22.48
CA LEU A 106 -26.81 6.41 22.90
C LEU A 106 -26.92 4.97 23.44
N ALA A 107 -26.19 4.02 22.85
CA ALA A 107 -26.19 2.63 23.27
C ALA A 107 -25.32 2.35 24.53
N LYS A 108 -24.27 3.14 24.78
CA LYS A 108 -23.26 2.92 25.84
C LYS A 108 -23.21 4.05 26.86
N ASN A 109 -24.30 4.23 27.63
CA ASN A 109 -24.39 5.11 28.81
C ASN A 109 -24.00 6.59 28.57
N GLY A 110 -24.17 7.11 27.35
CA GLY A 110 -23.94 8.52 27.03
C GLY A 110 -22.47 8.92 26.87
N LYS A 111 -21.52 7.97 26.86
CA LYS A 111 -20.11 8.29 26.58
C LYS A 111 -19.95 8.64 25.10
N LEU A 112 -19.45 9.84 24.80
CA LEU A 112 -19.07 10.21 23.43
C LEU A 112 -17.78 9.46 23.05
N TYR A 113 -17.77 8.92 21.83
CA TYR A 113 -16.63 8.21 21.26
C TYR A 113 -16.08 8.99 20.07
N ASP A 114 -14.77 8.94 19.88
CA ASP A 114 -14.17 9.38 18.63
C ASP A 114 -14.53 8.37 17.52
N GLY A 115 -14.95 8.86 16.36
CA GLY A 115 -15.45 7.99 15.30
C GLY A 115 -14.38 7.14 14.62
N ASP A 116 -13.11 7.59 14.64
CA ASP A 116 -11.98 6.78 14.15
C ASP A 116 -11.65 5.68 15.16
N GLU A 117 -11.65 5.97 16.48
CA GLU A 117 -11.46 4.95 17.52
C GLU A 117 -12.51 3.84 17.45
N VAL A 118 -13.77 4.21 17.21
CA VAL A 118 -14.86 3.25 17.02
C VAL A 118 -14.58 2.35 15.81
N PHE A 119 -14.21 2.96 14.68
CA PHE A 119 -14.03 2.22 13.44
C PHE A 119 -12.83 1.28 13.52
N ASP A 120 -11.73 1.74 14.13
CA ASP A 120 -10.56 0.92 14.41
C ASP A 120 -10.89 -0.26 15.33
N GLY A 121 -11.76 -0.05 16.34
CA GLY A 121 -12.28 -1.10 17.19
C GLY A 121 -13.03 -2.18 16.40
N LEU A 122 -13.97 -1.78 15.54
CA LEU A 122 -14.72 -2.69 14.68
C LEU A 122 -13.81 -3.51 13.76
N ILE A 123 -12.80 -2.90 13.16
CA ILE A 123 -11.84 -3.61 12.30
C ILE A 123 -11.05 -4.64 13.10
N ARG A 124 -10.69 -4.34 14.34
CA ARG A 124 -9.95 -5.27 15.22
C ARG A 124 -10.80 -6.47 15.62
N GLU A 125 -12.09 -6.28 15.87
CA GLU A 125 -13.01 -7.37 16.24
C GLU A 125 -13.28 -8.35 15.08
N LEU A 126 -13.14 -7.90 13.84
CA LEU A 126 -13.33 -8.73 12.64
C LEU A 126 -12.08 -9.56 12.24
N ARG A 127 -10.95 -9.37 12.92
CA ARG A 127 -9.70 -10.10 12.67
C ARG A 127 -9.50 -11.22 13.68
#